data_AF-A0AAW4WCQ4-F1
#
_entry.id   AF-A0AAW4WCQ4-F1
#
_cell.length_a   1.000
_cell.length_b   1.000
_cell.length_c   1.000
_cell.angle_alpha   90.00
_cell.angle_beta   90.00
_cell.angle_gamma   90.00
#
_symmetry.space_group_name_H-M   'P 1'
#
loop_
_entity.id
_entity.type
_entity.pdbx_description
1 polymer ?
#
loop_
_entity_poly.entity_id
_entity_poly.type
_entity_poly.pdbx_seq_one_letter_code
_entity_poly.pdbx_strand_id
1 'polypeptide(L)'
;MDRFQMNRSGCRPYQYTCGMNSGMAGRTDRSFSDMAKQVPAMAYVPYQEFAPTFELKKALQVGTIFPELCKPFCGRRGGSR
;
A
#
# COMPACT_ATOMS: atom_id res chain seq x y z
N MET A 1 2.78 36.96 -22.33
CA MET A 1 2.30 36.09 -21.24
C MET A 1 1.08 35.36 -21.74
N ASP A 2 1.34 34.24 -22.40
CA ASP A 2 0.35 33.49 -23.16
C ASP A 2 -0.66 32.80 -22.23
N ARG A 3 -1.95 32.99 -22.52
CA ARG A 3 -3.07 32.36 -21.83
C ARG A 3 -3.06 30.86 -22.15
N PHE A 4 -2.54 30.04 -21.25
CA PHE A 4 -2.72 28.60 -21.32
C PHE A 4 -4.21 28.25 -21.17
N GLN A 5 -4.84 27.99 -22.31
CA GLN A 5 -6.19 27.44 -22.42
C GLN A 5 -6.13 25.99 -21.96
N MET A 6 -6.63 25.68 -20.76
CA MET A 6 -6.76 24.29 -20.31
C MET A 6 -7.78 23.60 -21.21
N ASN A 7 -7.30 22.66 -22.01
CA ASN A 7 -8.08 21.75 -22.81
C ASN A 7 -8.92 20.86 -21.88
N ARG A 8 -10.12 21.29 -21.48
CA ARG A 8 -11.08 20.46 -20.73
C ARG A 8 -11.68 19.44 -21.70
N SER A 9 -10.86 18.46 -22.07
CA SER A 9 -11.29 17.32 -22.86
C SER A 9 -12.34 16.55 -22.07
N GLY A 10 -13.59 16.68 -22.51
CA GLY A 10 -14.63 15.70 -22.24
C GLY A 10 -15.29 15.83 -20.87
N CYS A 11 -16.26 16.73 -20.79
CA CYS A 11 -17.47 16.47 -20.04
C CYS A 11 -18.02 15.10 -20.48
N ARG A 12 -17.63 14.03 -19.79
CA ARG A 12 -18.35 12.77 -19.88
C ARG A 12 -19.69 13.01 -19.17
N PRO A 13 -20.84 12.97 -19.85
CA PRO A 13 -22.10 12.89 -19.14
C PRO A 13 -22.03 11.66 -18.24
N TYR A 14 -22.14 11.87 -16.93
CA TYR A 14 -22.06 10.82 -15.93
C TYR A 14 -23.35 9.98 -15.99
N GLN A 15 -23.45 9.13 -17.01
CA GLN A 15 -24.39 8.01 -17.07
C GLN A 15 -23.73 6.85 -17.82
N TYR A 16 -22.67 6.31 -17.22
CA TYR A 16 -22.27 4.93 -17.44
C TYR A 16 -21.99 4.31 -16.07
N THR A 17 -23.05 3.96 -15.36
CA THR A 17 -22.95 2.96 -14.29
C THR A 17 -22.78 1.60 -14.98
N CYS A 18 -21.53 1.18 -15.18
CA CYS A 18 -21.26 -0.22 -15.48
C CYS A 18 -21.63 -1.06 -14.23
N GLY A 19 -22.85 -1.59 -14.20
CA GLY A 19 -23.17 -2.82 -13.48
C GLY A 19 -23.22 -2.78 -11.94
N MET A 20 -23.61 -1.67 -11.31
CA MET A 20 -23.84 -1.64 -9.85
C MET A 20 -25.30 -1.34 -9.47
N ASN A 21 -26.25 -2.01 -10.13
CA ASN A 21 -27.67 -2.02 -9.72
C ASN A 21 -28.03 -3.27 -8.90
N SER A 22 -27.05 -3.97 -8.33
CA SER A 22 -27.31 -4.91 -7.24
C SER A 22 -27.47 -4.09 -5.97
N GLY A 23 -28.72 -3.95 -5.53
CA GLY A 23 -29.12 -3.07 -4.44
C GLY A 23 -28.18 -3.10 -3.25
N MET A 24 -27.89 -1.92 -2.70
CA MET A 24 -27.46 -1.79 -1.31
C MET A 24 -28.66 -2.05 -0.38
N ALA A 25 -29.32 -3.19 -0.55
CA ALA A 25 -30.22 -3.73 0.44
C ALA A 25 -29.34 -4.33 1.55
N GLY A 26 -29.17 -3.55 2.62
CA GLY A 26 -28.71 -4.05 3.91
C GLY A 26 -27.37 -4.78 3.89
N ARG A 27 -26.26 -4.05 3.76
CA ARG A 27 -25.04 -4.49 4.46
C ARG A 27 -25.26 -4.26 5.94
N THR A 28 -25.98 -5.20 6.51
CA THR A 28 -26.18 -5.37 7.93
C THR A 28 -24.85 -5.25 8.65
N ASP A 29 -24.84 -4.42 9.68
CA ASP A 29 -24.03 -4.47 10.90
C ASP A 29 -23.32 -5.81 11.22
N ARG A 30 -23.90 -6.95 10.83
CA ARG A 30 -23.32 -8.30 10.84
C ARG A 30 -21.85 -8.37 10.43
N SER A 31 -21.35 -7.58 9.47
CA SER A 31 -19.94 -7.66 9.07
C SER A 31 -18.96 -7.24 10.18
N PHE A 32 -19.34 -6.26 11.02
CA PHE A 32 -18.55 -5.89 12.20
C PHE A 32 -18.75 -6.90 13.33
N SER A 33 -19.98 -7.38 13.52
CA SER A 33 -20.31 -8.40 14.53
C SER A 33 -19.55 -9.71 14.30
N ASP A 34 -19.29 -10.08 13.04
CA ASP A 34 -18.57 -11.30 12.69
C ASP A 34 -17.05 -11.15 12.83
N MET A 35 -16.49 -9.95 12.61
CA MET A 35 -15.09 -9.65 12.96
C MET A 35 -14.87 -9.63 14.47
N ALA A 36 -15.85 -9.15 15.26
CA ALA A 36 -15.77 -9.14 16.73
C ALA A 36 -15.76 -10.55 17.36
N LYS A 37 -16.15 -11.58 16.62
CA LYS A 37 -16.06 -13.00 17.02
C LYS A 37 -14.72 -13.63 16.66
N GLN A 38 -13.89 -12.96 15.87
CA GLN A 38 -12.56 -13.45 15.50
C GLN A 38 -11.61 -13.22 16.66
N VAL A 39 -10.84 -14.25 17.01
CA VAL A 39 -9.78 -14.13 18.02
C VAL A 39 -8.68 -13.23 17.45
N PRO A 40 -8.22 -12.20 18.17
CA PRO A 40 -7.07 -11.42 17.75
C PRO A 40 -5.88 -12.33 17.44
N ALA A 41 -5.39 -12.27 16.20
CA ALA A 41 -4.19 -13.00 15.84
C ALA A 41 -3.00 -12.39 16.59
N MET A 42 -2.33 -13.19 17.42
CA MET A 42 -1.09 -12.82 18.09
C MET A 42 0.04 -13.61 17.45
N ALA A 43 1.03 -12.90 16.90
CA ALA A 43 2.26 -13.52 16.41
C ALA A 43 3.36 -13.38 17.46
N TYR A 44 4.10 -14.46 17.70
CA TYR A 44 5.29 -14.42 18.53
C TYR A 44 6.38 -13.63 17.80
N VAL A 45 6.93 -12.61 18.48
CA VAL A 45 8.13 -11.90 18.00
C VAL A 45 9.35 -12.70 18.45
N PRO A 46 10.19 -13.21 17.54
CA PRO A 46 11.39 -13.93 17.93
C PRO A 46 12.39 -12.99 18.61
N TYR A 47 13.12 -13.53 19.58
CA TYR A 47 14.31 -12.85 20.10
C TYR A 47 15.34 -12.70 18.98
N GLN A 48 15.91 -11.51 18.83
CA GLN A 48 16.92 -11.21 17.82
C GLN A 48 18.13 -10.55 18.49
N GLU A 49 19.31 -11.06 18.22
CA GLU A 49 20.57 -10.43 18.61
C GLU A 49 20.88 -9.27 17.65
N PHE A 50 21.24 -8.11 18.19
CA PHE A 50 21.59 -6.95 17.37
C PHE A 50 23.06 -6.97 16.97
N ALA A 51 23.29 -6.94 15.66
CA ALA A 51 24.61 -6.69 15.09
C ALA A 51 25.03 -5.21 15.23
N PRO A 52 26.32 -4.89 15.09
CA PRO A 52 26.80 -3.51 15.05
C PRO A 52 26.09 -2.69 13.97
N THR A 53 25.77 -1.44 14.29
CA THR A 53 25.10 -0.51 13.37
C THR A 53 26.10 0.23 12.49
N PHE A 54 25.64 0.77 11.36
CA PHE A 54 26.44 1.71 10.58
C PHE A 54 26.58 3.06 11.30
N GLU A 55 27.67 3.77 11.00
CA GLU A 55 27.79 5.19 11.33
C GLU A 55 26.64 5.98 10.69
N LEU A 56 26.14 7.00 11.40
CA LEU A 56 24.96 7.79 11.00
C LEU A 56 25.04 8.34 9.57
N LYS A 57 26.20 8.85 9.15
CA LYS A 57 26.40 9.38 7.78
C LYS A 57 26.18 8.31 6.72
N LYS A 58 26.73 7.12 6.95
CA LYS A 58 26.57 5.97 6.06
C LYS A 58 25.14 5.46 6.07
N ALA A 59 24.53 5.32 7.25
CA ALA A 59 23.15 4.88 7.39
C ALA A 59 22.17 5.78 6.62
N LEU A 60 22.38 7.10 6.68
CA LEU A 60 21.60 8.07 5.91
C LEU A 60 21.76 7.86 4.39
N GLN A 61 22.97 7.57 3.93
CA GLN A 61 23.24 7.33 2.50
C GLN A 61 22.63 6.03 1.98
N VAL A 62 22.69 4.93 2.75
CA VAL A 62 22.17 3.62 2.32
C VAL A 62 20.68 3.43 2.63
N GLY A 63 20.09 4.26 3.49
CA GLY A 63 18.68 4.18 3.88
C GLY A 63 18.36 3.12 4.94
N THR A 64 19.37 2.56 5.61
CA THR A 64 19.21 1.63 6.73
C THR A 64 20.36 1.76 7.72
N ILE A 65 20.07 1.72 9.03
CA ILE A 65 21.09 1.70 10.09
C ILE A 65 21.66 0.29 10.32
N PHE A 66 20.91 -0.74 9.93
CA PHE A 66 21.25 -2.14 10.14
C PHE A 66 21.95 -2.70 8.89
N PRO A 67 23.20 -3.17 9.00
CA PRO A 67 23.94 -3.74 7.87
C PRO A 67 23.25 -4.93 7.22
N GLU A 68 22.60 -5.78 8.02
CA GLU A 68 21.90 -6.99 7.56
C GLU A 68 20.72 -6.70 6.63
N LEU A 69 20.15 -5.50 6.71
CA LEU A 69 19.05 -5.06 5.86
C LEU A 69 19.54 -4.39 4.56
N CYS A 70 20.84 -4.11 4.44
CA CYS A 70 21.45 -3.52 3.24
C CYS A 70 21.62 -4.57 2.13
N LYS A 71 20.50 -5.15 1.68
CA LYS A 71 20.46 -6.22 0.66
C LYS A 71 20.39 -5.62 -0.75
N PRO A 72 21.05 -6.23 -1.74
CA PRO A 72 20.92 -5.78 -3.13
C PRO A 72 19.47 -5.94 -3.60
N PHE A 73 19.01 -5.03 -4.45
CA PHE A 73 17.69 -5.15 -5.06
C PHE A 73 17.67 -6.36 -6.02
N CYS A 74 16.96 -7.41 -5.65
CA CYS A 74 16.75 -8.61 -6.48
C CYS A 74 15.40 -8.61 -7.23
N GLY A 75 14.69 -7.47 -7.23
CA GLY A 75 13.39 -7.39 -7.89
C GLY A 75 13.50 -7.67 -9.39
N ARG A 76 12.78 -8.68 -9.86
CA ARG A 76 12.63 -8.98 -11.28
C ARG A 76 11.60 -8.00 -11.85
N ARG A 77 11.98 -7.14 -12.79
CA ARG A 77 11.01 -6.32 -13.53
C ARG A 77 10.07 -7.28 -14.26
N GLY A 78 8.77 -7.22 -13.92
CA GLY A 78 7.73 -7.95 -14.64
C GLY A 78 7.60 -7.41 -16.06
N GLY A 79 8.49 -7.82 -16.95
CA GLY A 79 8.34 -7.59 -18.38
C GLY A 79 7.38 -8.63 -18.93
N SER A 80 6.18 -8.20 -19.29
CA SER A 80 5.34 -8.93 -20.24
C SER A 80 6.16 -9.10 -21.52
N ARG A 81 6.48 -10.35 -21.86
CA ARG A 81 6.98 -10.72 -23.18
C ARG A 81 5.82 -10.82 -24.15
#